data_AF-A0A943RPM6-F1
#
_entry.id   AF-A0A943RPM6-F1
#
_cell.length_a   1.000
_cell.length_b   1.000
_cell.length_c   1.000
_cell.angle_alpha   90.00
_cell.angle_beta   90.00
_cell.angle_gamma   90.00
#
_symmetry.space_group_name_H-M   'P 1'
#
loop_
_entity.id
_entity.type
_entity.pdbx_description
1 polymer ?
#
loop_
_entity_poly.entity_id
_entity_poly.type
_entity_poly.pdbx_seq_one_letter_code
_entity_poly.pdbx_strand_id
1 'polypeptide(L)' 'MAYTRSDGAESLLVVINLTDRAAKAALTGCKKGECLLFTNSPKPIAEGMKLQPYEGFVYRLR' A
#
# COMPACT_ATOMS: atom_id res chain seq x y z
N MET A 1 -2.16 -4.86 7.27
CA MET A 1 -1.40 -3.79 7.94
C MET A 1 -1.09 -2.71 6.92
N ALA A 2 -1.21 -1.44 7.30
CA ALA A 2 -0.78 -0.32 6.46
C ALA A 2 -0.15 0.74 7.36
N TYR A 3 0.96 1.33 6.94
CA TYR A 3 1.64 2.40 7.67
C TYR A 3 2.46 3.29 6.75
N THR A 4 2.70 4.52 7.19
CA THR A 4 3.53 5.50 6.47
C THR A 4 4.89 5.63 7.15
N ARG A 5 5.96 5.73 6.38
CA ARG A 5 7.30 6.10 6.84
C ARG A 5 7.73 7.35 6.12
N SER A 6 8.20 8.34 6.86
CA SER A 6 8.75 9.57 6.28
C SER A 6 10.07 9.91 6.95
N ASP A 7 10.97 10.50 6.19
CA ASP A 7 12.24 11.06 6.66
C ASP A 7 12.31 12.59 6.47
N GLY A 8 11.20 13.23 6.13
CA GLY A 8 11.10 14.66 5.86
C GLY A 8 11.36 15.06 4.40
N ALA A 9 12.08 14.26 3.61
CA ALA A 9 12.26 14.46 2.18
C ALA A 9 11.26 13.62 1.37
N GLU A 10 11.02 12.40 1.83
CA GLU A 10 10.18 11.41 1.18
C GLU A 10 9.14 10.86 2.15
N SER A 11 8.03 10.37 1.61
CA SER A 11 7.00 9.69 2.36
C SER A 11 6.58 8.43 1.63
N LEU A 12 6.73 7.29 2.29
CA LEU A 12 6.43 5.98 1.77
C LEU A 12 5.22 5.39 2.47
N LEU A 13 4.26 4.89 1.69
CA LEU A 13 3.16 4.07 2.20
C LEU A 13 3.48 2.60 1.97
N VAL A 14 3.45 1.81 3.05
CA VAL A 14 3.58 0.36 3.01
C VAL A 14 2.21 -0.25 3.29
N VAL A 15 1.76 -1.15 2.41
CA VAL A 15 0.48 -1.84 2.53
C VAL A 15 0.71 -3.33 2.35
N ILE A 16 0.43 -4.13 3.38
CA ILE A 16 0.69 -5.57 3.36
C ILE A 16 -0.50 -6.30 3.98
N ASN A 17 -1.03 -7.29 3.27
CA ASN A 17 -1.91 -8.28 3.87
C ASN A 17 -1.05 -9.34 4.56
N LEU A 18 -1.18 -9.50 5.88
CA LEU A 18 -0.42 -10.50 6.64
C LEU A 18 -1.24 -11.77 6.89
N THR A 19 -2.33 -11.95 6.18
CA THR A 19 -3.24 -13.10 6.35
C THR A 19 -3.21 -14.01 5.13
N ASP A 20 -3.62 -15.25 5.33
CA ASP A 20 -3.83 -16.28 4.31
C ASP A 20 -5.16 -16.11 3.55
N ARG A 21 -5.91 -15.04 3.82
CA ARG A 21 -7.21 -14.72 3.20
C ARG A 21 -7.15 -13.37 2.51
N ALA A 22 -8.09 -13.12 1.61
CA ALA A 22 -8.24 -11.78 1.03
C ALA A 22 -8.63 -10.77 2.12
N ALA A 23 -8.00 -9.60 2.12
CA ALA A 23 -8.23 -8.55 3.09
C ALA A 23 -8.51 -7.21 2.40
N LYS A 24 -9.20 -6.30 3.09
CA LYS A 24 -9.40 -4.92 2.63
C LYS A 24 -8.54 -3.99 3.49
N ALA A 25 -7.69 -3.20 2.85
CA ALA A 25 -6.98 -2.09 3.49
C ALA A 25 -7.73 -0.79 3.22
N ALA A 26 -8.09 -0.07 4.28
CA ALA A 26 -8.61 1.28 4.18
C ALA A 26 -7.43 2.27 4.23
N LEU A 27 -7.27 3.06 3.17
CA LEU A 27 -6.17 4.01 2.99
C LEU A 27 -6.72 5.44 2.94
N THR A 28 -7.43 5.83 3.99
CA THR A 28 -8.10 7.14 4.08
C THR A 28 -7.09 8.27 3.88
N GLY A 29 -7.37 9.18 2.94
CA GLY A 29 -6.55 10.36 2.68
C GLY A 29 -5.34 10.14 1.75
N CYS A 30 -5.00 8.89 1.40
CA CYS A 30 -3.92 8.60 0.45
C CYS A 30 -4.47 8.62 -0.98
N LYS A 31 -4.21 9.69 -1.73
CA LYS A 31 -4.85 9.90 -3.05
C LYS A 31 -3.98 9.55 -4.24
N LYS A 32 -2.66 9.68 -4.15
CA LYS A 32 -1.72 9.41 -5.25
C LYS A 32 -0.36 8.98 -4.74
N GLY A 33 0.32 8.19 -5.55
CA GLY A 33 1.67 7.73 -5.29
C GLY A 33 2.17 6.82 -6.39
N GLU A 34 3.48 6.67 -6.45
CA GLU A 34 4.19 5.81 -7.39
C GLU A 34 4.46 4.46 -6.73
N CYS A 35 4.06 3.36 -7.37
CA CYS A 35 4.31 2.02 -6.85
C CYS A 35 5.78 1.65 -7.08
N LEU A 36 6.56 1.54 -6.00
CA LEU A 36 7.98 1.20 -6.07
C LEU A 36 8.20 -0.32 -6.00
N LEU A 37 7.43 -1.02 -5.16
CA LEU A 37 7.52 -2.46 -4.97
C LEU A 37 6.12 -3.07 -4.89
N PHE A 38 5.97 -4.27 -5.45
CA PHE A 38 4.76 -5.08 -5.39
C PHE A 38 5.12 -6.56 -5.43
N THR A 39 4.31 -7.42 -4.82
CA THR A 39 4.55 -8.88 -4.82
C THR A 39 4.03 -9.58 -6.08
N ASN A 40 2.87 -9.18 -6.61
CA ASN A 40 2.22 -9.84 -7.76
C ASN A 40 2.23 -8.96 -9.01
N SER A 41 1.46 -7.87 -8.96
CA SER A 41 1.34 -6.88 -10.03
C SER A 41 1.11 -5.51 -9.40
N PRO A 42 1.57 -4.42 -10.04
CA PRO A 42 1.37 -3.08 -9.50
C PRO A 42 -0.12 -2.75 -9.49
N LYS A 43 -0.57 -2.08 -8.43
CA LYS A 43 -1.94 -1.56 -8.31
C LYS A 43 -1.88 -0.07 -7.97
N PRO A 44 -2.78 0.77 -8.48
CA PRO A 44 -2.88 2.16 -8.03
C PRO A 44 -3.35 2.22 -6.57
N ILE A 45 -2.97 3.29 -5.87
CA ILE A 45 -3.51 3.60 -4.54
C ILE A 45 -5.01 3.90 -4.70
N ALA A 46 -5.82 3.26 -3.87
CA ALA A 46 -7.25 3.51 -3.76
C ALA A 46 -7.67 3.51 -2.28
N GLU A 47 -8.71 4.25 -1.93
CA GLU A 47 -9.18 4.36 -0.53
C GLU A 47 -9.56 3.00 0.08
N GLY A 48 -10.01 2.06 -0.75
CA GLY A 48 -10.30 0.68 -0.36
C GLY A 48 -9.58 -0.31 -1.26
N MET A 49 -8.39 -0.74 -0.87
CA MET A 49 -7.64 -1.75 -1.62
C MET A 49 -8.02 -3.15 -1.17
N LYS A 50 -8.43 -4.00 -2.12
CA LYS A 50 -8.56 -5.44 -1.91
C LYS A 50 -7.21 -6.11 -2.17
N LEU A 51 -6.68 -6.73 -1.13
CA LEU A 51 -5.40 -7.42 -1.13
C LEU A 51 -5.60 -8.92 -1.19
N GLN A 52 -4.83 -9.60 -2.03
CA GLN A 52 -4.73 -11.06 -2.01
C GLN A 52 -3.98 -11.54 -0.75
N PRO A 53 -4.09 -12.83 -0.36
CA PRO A 53 -3.28 -13.39 0.70
C PRO A 53 -1.80 -13.03 0.52
N TYR A 54 -1.16 -12.52 1.59
CA TYR A 54 0.25 -12.12 1.59
C TYR A 54 0.66 -11.06 0.55
N GLU A 55 -0.30 -10.38 -0.07
CA GLU A 55 0.00 -9.34 -1.06
C GLU A 55 0.53 -8.07 -0.38
N GLY A 56 1.62 -7.52 -0.94
CA GLY A 56 2.32 -6.37 -0.40
C GLY A 56 2.67 -5.34 -1.46
N PHE A 57 2.65 -4.07 -1.05
CA PHE A 57 2.96 -2.90 -1.87
C PHE A 57 3.77 -1.88 -1.07
N VAL A 58 4.69 -1.19 -1.76
CA VAL A 58 5.34 0.01 -1.27
C VAL A 58 5.14 1.12 -2.29
N TYR A 59 4.57 2.23 -1.84
CA TYR A 59 4.33 3.42 -2.64
C TYR A 59 5.17 4.59 -2.15
N ARG A 60 5.67 5.40 -3.07
CA ARG A 60 6.11 6.76 -2.79
C ARG A 60 4.92 7.70 -2.91
N LEU A 61 4.56 8.38 -1.82
CA LEU A 61 3.48 9.35 -1.79
C LEU A 61 3.92 10.69 -2.42
N ARG A 62 2.99 11.39 -3.06
CA ARG A 62 3.17 12.74 -3.64
C ARG A 62 2.01 13.64 -3.25
#